data_AF-A0AAW6WC72-F1
#
_entry.id   AF-A0AAW6WC72-F1
#
_cell.length_a   1.000
_cell.length_b   1.000
_cell.length_c   1.000
_cell.angle_alpha   90.00
_cell.angle_beta   90.00
_cell.angle_gamma   90.00
#
_symmetry.space_group_name_H-M   'P 1'
#
loop_
_entity.id
_entity.type
_entity.pdbx_description
1 polymer ?
#
loop_
_entity_poly.entity_id
_entity_poly.type
_entity_poly.pdbx_seq_one_letter_code
_entity_poly.pdbx_strand_id
1 'polypeptide(L)'
;MKNYKEKSIYVGMSDIAALTAVGCVEEAPFINAEVIVFGEDAAYKAYIVENDDAEIPGHYELCHTFQNWLKIYDDDGLVEEIKGKEIKIYRAGSMGLLIHVIK
;
A
#
# COMPACT_ATOMS: atom_id res chain seq x y z
N MET A 1 -9.20 15.17 -4.11
CA MET A 1 -7.93 15.68 -3.52
C MET A 1 -7.08 16.28 -4.63
N LYS A 2 -6.46 17.44 -4.41
CA LYS A 2 -5.57 18.07 -5.42
C LYS A 2 -4.11 17.62 -5.24
N ASN A 3 -3.72 17.16 -4.05
CA ASN A 3 -2.38 16.66 -3.76
C ASN A 3 -2.43 15.35 -2.97
N TYR A 4 -1.73 14.31 -3.44
CA TYR A 4 -1.67 13.00 -2.78
C TYR A 4 -0.98 13.03 -1.40
N LYS A 5 -0.19 14.08 -1.10
CA LYS A 5 0.56 14.23 0.16
C LYS A 5 -0.29 14.76 1.32
N GLU A 6 -1.58 15.04 1.11
CA GLU A 6 -2.46 15.59 2.15
C GLU A 6 -2.69 14.60 3.31
N LYS A 7 -2.66 13.29 3.05
CA LYS A 7 -2.87 12.23 4.05
C LYS A 7 -1.77 11.19 3.95
N SER A 8 -1.10 10.92 5.07
CA SER A 8 -0.16 9.80 5.21
C SER A 8 -0.40 9.06 6.51
N ILE A 9 -0.20 7.75 6.50
CA ILE A 9 -0.29 6.88 7.68
C ILE A 9 1.02 6.12 7.87
N TYR A 10 1.30 5.72 9.11
CA TYR A 10 2.32 4.73 9.41
C TYR A 10 1.84 3.36 8.90
N VAL A 11 2.74 2.56 8.33
CA VAL A 11 2.38 1.22 7.81
C VAL A 11 3.34 0.12 8.24
N GLY A 12 4.27 0.41 9.14
CA GLY A 12 5.14 -0.59 9.74
C GLY A 12 6.61 -0.18 9.75
N MET A 13 7.40 -0.99 10.43
CA MET A 13 8.87 -0.91 10.47
C MET A 13 9.44 -2.29 10.20
N SER A 14 10.57 -2.35 9.49
CA SER A 14 11.22 -3.64 9.24
C SER A 14 12.72 -3.51 9.15
N ASP A 15 13.40 -4.39 9.89
CA ASP A 15 14.86 -4.52 9.95
C ASP A 15 15.44 -5.17 8.67
N ILE A 16 14.56 -5.71 7.80
CA ILE A 16 14.93 -6.36 6.54
C ILE A 16 14.42 -5.62 5.29
N ALA A 17 14.01 -4.36 5.46
CA ALA A 17 13.54 -3.51 4.39
C ALA A 17 12.30 -4.04 3.64
N ALA A 18 11.35 -4.69 4.34
CA ALA A 18 10.17 -5.26 3.69
C ALA A 18 8.90 -5.20 4.56
N LEU A 19 7.74 -5.09 3.91
CA LEU A 19 6.42 -5.28 4.53
C LEU A 19 5.65 -6.37 3.78
N THR A 20 4.69 -7.02 4.44
CA THR A 20 3.78 -7.98 3.78
C THR A 20 2.39 -7.37 3.61
N ALA A 21 1.91 -7.32 2.38
CA ALA A 21 0.55 -6.91 2.02
C ALA A 21 -0.30 -8.16 1.75
N VAL A 22 -1.35 -8.36 2.54
CA VAL A 22 -2.30 -9.46 2.38
C VAL A 22 -3.67 -8.91 2.07
N GLY A 23 -4.34 -9.44 1.05
CA GLY A 23 -5.65 -8.95 0.66
C GLY A 23 -6.37 -9.87 -0.30
N CYS A 24 -7.64 -9.57 -0.57
CA CYS A 24 -8.36 -10.29 -1.63
C CYS A 24 -7.89 -9.84 -3.01
N VAL A 25 -7.89 -10.76 -3.95
CA VAL A 25 -7.60 -10.50 -5.38
C VAL A 25 -8.71 -11.12 -6.23
N GLU A 26 -8.83 -10.68 -7.49
CA GLU A 26 -9.91 -11.14 -8.37
C GLU A 26 -9.75 -12.61 -8.80
N GLU A 27 -8.50 -13.11 -8.86
CA GLU A 27 -8.18 -14.45 -9.35
C GLU A 27 -7.87 -15.43 -8.23
N ALA A 28 -8.06 -16.72 -8.48
CA ALA A 28 -7.72 -17.75 -7.50
C ALA A 28 -6.18 -17.87 -7.33
N PRO A 29 -5.66 -18.05 -6.10
CA PRO A 29 -6.40 -18.09 -4.84
C PRO A 29 -6.84 -16.67 -4.45
N PHE A 30 -8.15 -16.45 -4.21
CA PHE A 30 -8.79 -15.13 -4.02
C PHE A 30 -8.29 -14.30 -2.82
N ILE A 31 -7.24 -14.77 -2.15
CA ILE A 31 -6.44 -14.07 -1.15
C ILE A 31 -4.98 -14.27 -1.54
N ASN A 32 -4.23 -13.18 -1.65
CA ASN A 32 -2.80 -13.23 -1.94
C ASN A 32 -1.99 -12.48 -0.87
N ALA A 33 -0.73 -12.87 -0.73
CA ALA A 33 0.24 -12.23 0.15
C ALA A 33 1.45 -11.79 -0.68
N GLU A 34 1.72 -10.49 -0.69
CA GLU A 34 2.74 -9.85 -1.52
C GLU A 34 3.76 -9.15 -0.64
N VAL A 35 5.04 -9.22 -1.02
CA VAL A 35 6.11 -8.55 -0.30
C VAL A 35 6.38 -7.18 -0.93
N ILE A 36 6.25 -6.13 -0.14
CA ILE A 36 6.62 -4.77 -0.52
C ILE A 36 8.07 -4.53 -0.08
N VAL A 37 8.99 -4.50 -1.04
CA VAL A 37 10.42 -4.27 -0.77
C VAL A 37 10.75 -2.78 -0.75
N PHE A 38 11.58 -2.40 0.22
CA PHE A 38 12.16 -1.08 0.42
C PHE A 38 13.69 -1.14 0.27
N GLY A 39 14.34 0.03 0.21
CA GLY A 39 15.78 0.10 -0.02
C GLY A 39 16.66 0.06 1.23
N GLU A 40 16.08 0.25 2.41
CA GLU A 40 16.79 0.25 3.69
C GLU A 40 15.83 -0.10 4.83
N ASP A 41 16.40 -0.53 5.96
CA ASP A 41 15.71 -0.62 7.24
C ASP A 41 15.21 0.77 7.67
N ALA A 42 13.91 0.86 7.92
CA ALA A 42 13.25 2.07 8.37
C ALA A 42 11.84 1.81 8.92
N ALA A 43 11.26 2.86 9.51
CA ALA A 43 9.83 3.01 9.67
C ALA A 43 9.21 3.62 8.40
N TYR A 44 8.21 2.94 7.83
CA TYR A 44 7.58 3.32 6.56
C TYR A 44 6.26 4.05 6.76
N LYS A 45 5.95 4.91 5.79
CA LYS A 45 4.66 5.60 5.68
C LYS A 45 4.09 5.42 4.29
N ALA A 46 2.77 5.33 4.20
CA ALA A 46 2.04 5.36 2.95
C ALA A 46 1.26 6.67 2.82
N TYR A 47 1.27 7.28 1.63
CA TYR A 47 0.29 8.29 1.29
C TYR A 47 -1.04 7.65 0.93
N ILE A 48 -2.15 8.18 1.44
CA ILE A 48 -3.49 7.63 1.22
C ILE A 48 -4.29 8.56 0.32
N VAL A 49 -4.76 8.02 -0.80
CA VAL A 49 -5.63 8.71 -1.74
C VAL A 49 -6.99 8.03 -1.71
N GLU A 50 -8.05 8.75 -1.35
CA GLU A 50 -9.43 8.22 -1.29
C GLU A 50 -10.36 8.85 -2.35
N ASN A 51 -9.79 9.65 -3.25
CA ASN A 51 -10.54 10.28 -4.34
C ASN A 51 -10.41 9.41 -5.58
N ASP A 52 -11.50 8.83 -6.07
CA ASP A 52 -11.52 7.91 -7.20
C ASP A 52 -10.97 8.56 -8.49
N ASP A 53 -11.21 9.86 -8.67
CA ASP A 53 -10.75 10.66 -9.81
C ASP A 53 -9.35 11.28 -9.62
N ALA A 54 -8.60 10.88 -8.58
CA ALA A 54 -7.26 11.42 -8.37
C ALA A 54 -6.26 10.89 -9.40
N GLU A 55 -5.50 11.80 -10.00
CA GLU A 55 -4.35 11.44 -10.82
C GLU A 55 -3.18 11.03 -9.92
N ILE A 56 -2.69 9.80 -10.09
CA ILE A 56 -1.48 9.32 -9.41
C ILE A 56 -0.25 9.90 -10.13
N PRO A 57 0.71 10.51 -9.42
CA PRO A 57 1.89 11.09 -10.07
C PRO A 57 2.67 10.04 -10.87
N GLY A 58 3.10 10.36 -12.09
CA GLY A 58 3.75 9.40 -12.99
C GLY A 58 5.10 8.83 -12.56
N HIS A 59 5.66 9.25 -11.41
CA HIS A 59 6.84 8.63 -10.81
C HIS A 59 6.48 7.47 -9.85
N TYR A 60 5.20 7.22 -9.64
CA TYR A 60 4.67 6.06 -8.94
C TYR A 60 4.24 4.98 -9.93
N GLU A 61 4.67 3.75 -9.67
CA GLU A 61 4.34 2.58 -10.47
C GLU A 61 3.37 1.68 -9.70
N LEU A 62 2.34 1.17 -10.36
CA LEU A 62 1.39 0.23 -9.76
C LEU A 62 2.08 -1.12 -9.56
N CYS A 63 2.07 -1.63 -8.32
CA CYS A 63 2.68 -2.93 -7.99
C CYS A 63 1.62 -4.00 -7.78
N HIS A 64 0.58 -3.69 -7.00
CA HIS A 64 -0.44 -4.65 -6.61
C HIS A 64 -1.81 -4.00 -6.57
N THR A 65 -2.84 -4.81 -6.84
CA THR A 65 -4.25 -4.42 -6.69
C THR A 65 -4.95 -5.47 -5.85
N PHE A 66 -5.60 -5.01 -4.79
CA PHE A 66 -6.42 -5.81 -3.88
C PHE A 66 -7.88 -5.34 -3.94
N GLN A 67 -8.79 -6.19 -3.49
CA GLN A 67 -10.23 -5.95 -3.48
C GLN A 67 -10.76 -6.04 -2.05
N ASN A 68 -11.79 -5.27 -1.70
CA ASN A 68 -12.50 -5.25 -0.40
C ASN A 68 -11.67 -4.84 0.82
N TRP A 69 -10.54 -5.50 1.07
CA TRP A 69 -9.64 -5.26 2.19
C TRP A 69 -8.18 -5.54 1.84
N LEU A 70 -7.30 -4.81 2.50
CA LEU A 70 -5.85 -4.95 2.52
C LEU A 70 -5.39 -4.89 3.97
N LYS A 71 -4.51 -5.81 4.35
CA LYS A 71 -3.82 -5.83 5.63
C LYS A 71 -2.32 -5.71 5.40
N ILE A 72 -1.68 -4.82 6.13
CA ILE A 72 -0.23 -4.63 6.07
C ILE A 72 0.37 -5.16 7.36
N TYR A 73 1.36 -6.03 7.20
CA TYR A 73 2.13 -6.62 8.27
C TYR A 73 3.57 -6.17 8.21
N ASP A 74 4.14 -5.93 9.37
CA ASP A 74 5.57 -5.70 9.57
C ASP A 74 6.17 -6.83 10.41
N ASP A 75 7.38 -6.63 10.93
CA ASP A 75 8.13 -7.65 11.67
C ASP A 75 7.41 -8.09 12.97
N ASP A 76 6.57 -7.22 13.55
CA ASP A 76 5.86 -7.48 14.81
C ASP A 76 4.42 -8.02 14.60
N GLY A 77 3.82 -7.76 13.43
CA GLY A 77 2.52 -8.30 13.07
C GLY A 77 1.66 -7.34 12.26
N LEU A 78 0.34 -7.39 12.47
CA LEU A 78 -0.62 -6.54 11.73
C LEU A 78 -0.51 -5.09 12.19
N VAL A 79 -0.19 -4.19 11.26
CA VAL A 79 -0.04 -2.76 11.53
C VAL A 79 -1.27 -1.98 11.11
N GLU A 80 -1.78 -2.24 9.90
CA GLU A 80 -2.88 -1.48 9.32
C GLU A 80 -3.86 -2.39 8.56
N GLU A 81 -5.15 -2.04 8.64
CA GLU A 81 -6.22 -2.62 7.83
C GLU A 81 -6.93 -1.52 7.05
N ILE A 82 -6.94 -1.66 5.73
CA ILE A 82 -7.52 -0.72 4.78
C ILE A 82 -8.69 -1.39 4.08
N LYS A 83 -9.81 -0.67 3.95
CA LYS A 83 -11.02 -1.15 3.26
C LYS A 83 -11.37 -0.25 2.10
N GLY A 84 -11.80 -0.86 1.01
CA GLY A 84 -12.22 -0.19 -0.22
C GLY A 84 -12.69 -1.23 -1.22
N LYS A 85 -13.49 -0.83 -2.19
CA LYS A 85 -13.89 -1.69 -3.30
C LYS A 85 -12.66 -2.25 -4.01
N GLU A 86 -11.77 -1.34 -4.41
CA GLU A 86 -10.47 -1.64 -5.04
C GLU A 86 -9.37 -0.84 -4.32
N ILE A 87 -8.24 -1.49 -4.05
CA ILE A 87 -7.13 -0.93 -3.28
C ILE A 87 -5.85 -1.14 -4.09
N LYS A 88 -5.27 -0.06 -4.59
CA LYS A 88 -4.08 -0.09 -5.44
C LYS A 88 -2.85 0.37 -4.66
N ILE A 89 -1.80 -0.44 -4.71
CA ILE A 89 -0.51 -0.14 -4.09
C ILE A 89 0.47 0.31 -5.16
N TYR A 90 1.03 1.50 -4.96
CA TYR A 90 2.04 2.09 -5.83
C TYR A 90 3.37 2.30 -5.11
N ARG A 91 4.48 2.11 -5.82
CA ARG A 91 5.84 2.35 -5.34
C ARG A 91 6.55 3.44 -6.14
N ALA A 92 7.43 4.17 -5.48
CA ALA A 92 8.32 5.16 -6.10
C ALA A 92 9.70 5.16 -5.43
N GLY A 93 10.73 4.77 -6.17
CA GLY A 93 12.08 4.61 -5.64
C GLY A 93 12.15 3.68 -4.43
N SER A 94 13.10 3.91 -3.52
CA SER A 94 13.33 3.04 -2.37
C SER A 94 12.29 3.14 -1.25
N MET A 95 11.57 4.27 -1.16
CA MET A 95 10.73 4.61 0.00
C MET A 95 9.31 4.99 -0.30
N GLY A 96 9.01 5.49 -1.51
CA GLY A 96 7.69 6.01 -1.82
C GLY A 96 6.65 4.90 -1.84
N LEU A 97 5.66 4.98 -0.95
CA LEU A 97 4.49 4.10 -0.93
C LEU A 97 3.23 4.96 -0.99
N LEU A 98 2.33 4.63 -1.91
CA LEU A 98 1.04 5.26 -2.05
C LEU A 98 -0.03 4.19 -2.17
N ILE A 99 -1.12 4.36 -1.42
CA ILE A 99 -2.26 3.47 -1.45
C ILE A 99 -3.48 4.27 -1.90
N HIS A 100 -4.00 3.92 -3.07
CA HIS A 100 -5.23 4.49 -3.62
C HIS A 100 -6.38 3.56 -3.28
N VAL A 101 -7.33 4.08 -2.49
CA VAL A 101 -8.50 3.37 -2.00
C VAL A 101 -9.71 3.88 -2.77
N ILE A 102 -10.26 3.04 -3.64
CA ILE A 102 -11.48 3.30 -4.40
C ILE A 102 -12.66 2.76 -3.59
N LYS A 103 -13.72 3.56 -3.44
CA LYS A 103 -14.88 3.22 -2.59
C LYS A 103 -15.97 2.43 -3.30
#